data_AF-A0AAV2YIP2-F1
#
_entry.id   AF-A0AAV2YIP2-F1
#
_cell.length_a   1.000
_cell.length_b   1.000
_cell.length_c   1.000
_cell.angle_alpha   90.00
_cell.angle_beta   90.00
_cell.angle_gamma   90.00
#
_symmetry.space_group_name_H-M   'P 1'
#
loop_
_entity.id
_entity.type
_entity.pdbx_description
1 polymer ?
#
loop_
_entity_poly.entity_id
_entity_poly.type
_entity_poly.pdbx_seq_one_letter_code
_entity_poly.pdbx_strand_id
1 'polypeptide(L)'
;MVYLVYYPMFNVVDPDRNTTQGVFATYPHAKVPNATAFLTEVFGTALLLGGIFAIGDQLNKPASPYSSPGAVALLVVAIGMAFGMNSGYAINPARDFGPRLFTLCAGWGSKVFTLNHNYFWIPIVAPLIGGAIGGGVYVGLIEAHHPRQD
;
A
#
# COMPACT_ATOMS: atom_id res chain seq x y z
N MET A 1 14.41 -2.35 12.88
CA MET A 1 15.61 -2.88 12.19
C MET A 1 16.16 -1.90 11.16
N VAL A 2 15.39 -1.47 10.14
CA VAL A 2 15.85 -0.51 9.10
C VAL A 2 16.49 0.74 9.70
N TYR A 3 15.84 1.37 10.68
CA TYR A 3 16.38 2.56 11.35
C TYR A 3 17.79 2.36 11.93
N LEU A 4 18.03 1.23 12.59
CA LEU A 4 19.30 0.93 13.24
C LEU A 4 20.40 0.66 12.21
N VAL A 5 20.07 -0.09 11.16
CA VAL A 5 21.02 -0.42 10.08
C VAL A 5 21.46 0.85 9.34
N TYR A 6 20.53 1.76 9.06
CA TYR A 6 20.81 3.02 8.36
C TYR A 6 21.14 4.19 9.30
N TYR A 7 21.18 3.99 10.62
CA TYR A 7 21.42 5.06 11.60
C TYR A 7 22.64 5.95 11.29
N PRO A 8 23.84 5.41 11.01
CA PRO A 8 24.98 6.26 10.68
C PRO A 8 24.74 7.06 9.39
N MET A 9 24.05 6.49 8.40
CA MET A 9 23.74 7.19 7.16
C MET A 9 22.70 8.29 7.36
N PHE A 10 21.68 8.07 8.20
CA PHE A 10 20.71 9.13 8.53
C PHE A 10 21.39 10.33 9.18
N ASN A 11 22.38 10.11 10.04
CA ASN A 11 23.10 11.21 10.69
C ASN A 11 24.05 11.96 9.75
N VAL A 12 24.44 11.36 8.62
CA VAL A 12 25.28 12.01 7.60
C VAL A 12 24.44 12.71 6.53
N VAL A 13 23.40 12.03 6.02
CA VAL A 13 22.60 12.50 4.88
C VAL A 13 21.46 13.44 5.31
N ASP A 14 20.89 13.22 6.49
CA ASP A 14 19.75 13.99 6.98
C ASP A 14 19.85 14.18 8.50
N PRO A 15 20.86 14.93 9.00
CA PRO A 15 21.12 15.08 10.43
C PRO A 15 19.90 15.59 11.21
N ASP A 16 19.12 16.49 10.57
CA ASP A 16 17.93 17.13 11.13
C ASP A 16 16.63 16.36 10.84
N ARG A 17 16.70 15.19 10.20
CA ARG A 17 15.55 14.31 9.93
C ARG A 17 14.42 15.02 9.19
N ASN A 18 14.75 15.75 8.13
CA ASN A 18 13.81 16.56 7.34
C ASN A 18 13.35 15.92 6.03
N THR A 19 14.10 14.97 5.48
CA THR A 19 13.91 14.50 4.11
C THR A 19 13.78 12.98 3.99
N THR A 20 14.26 12.23 4.98
CA THR A 20 14.37 10.76 4.91
C THR A 20 13.14 10.01 5.45
N GLN A 21 12.07 10.71 5.81
CA GLN A 21 10.81 10.08 6.28
C GLN A 21 10.20 9.11 5.25
N GLY A 22 10.45 9.34 3.96
CA GLY A 22 9.94 8.52 2.85
C GLY A 22 10.47 7.08 2.82
N VAL A 23 11.54 6.78 3.57
CA VAL A 23 12.05 5.41 3.74
C VAL A 23 11.06 4.54 4.52
N PHE A 24 10.29 5.15 5.43
CA PHE A 24 9.42 4.44 6.36
C PHE A 24 7.96 4.45 5.93
N ALA A 25 7.45 5.60 5.51
CA ALA A 25 6.06 5.80 5.15
C ALA A 25 5.95 6.48 3.78
N THR A 26 4.77 6.37 3.17
CA THR A 26 4.51 6.93 1.84
C THR A 26 4.19 8.42 1.93
N TYR A 27 4.63 9.17 0.92
CA TYR A 27 4.30 10.57 0.75
C TYR A 27 4.08 10.79 -0.76
N PRO A 28 2.99 11.46 -1.16
CA PRO A 28 2.70 11.66 -2.56
C PRO A 28 3.68 12.66 -3.15
N HIS A 29 3.87 12.57 -4.46
CA HIS A 29 4.68 13.54 -5.17
C HIS A 29 4.12 14.96 -4.98
N ALA A 30 4.98 15.97 -4.83
CA ALA A 30 4.56 17.33 -4.46
C ALA A 30 3.55 17.99 -5.43
N LYS A 31 3.52 17.52 -6.68
CA LYS A 31 2.59 18.00 -7.72
C LYS A 31 1.29 17.20 -7.83
N VAL A 32 1.13 16.13 -7.04
CA VAL A 32 -0.05 15.26 -7.09
C VAL A 32 -1.06 15.73 -6.05
N PRO A 33 -2.29 16.10 -6.45
CA PRO A 33 -3.35 16.45 -5.51
C PRO A 33 -3.77 15.25 -4.65
N ASN A 34 -4.19 15.51 -3.40
CA ASN A 34 -4.68 14.48 -2.50
C ASN A 34 -5.86 13.68 -3.05
N ALA A 35 -6.71 14.30 -3.89
CA ALA A 35 -7.78 13.58 -4.58
C ALA A 35 -7.25 12.49 -5.52
N THR A 36 -6.23 12.82 -6.32
CA THR A 36 -5.58 11.86 -7.23
C THR A 36 -4.84 10.77 -6.45
N ALA A 37 -4.16 11.14 -5.36
CA ALA A 37 -3.48 10.17 -4.50
C ALA A 37 -4.50 9.20 -3.84
N PHE A 38 -5.62 9.72 -3.35
CA PHE A 38 -6.71 8.92 -2.80
C PHE A 38 -7.27 7.93 -3.82
N LEU A 39 -7.58 8.38 -5.04
CA LEU A 39 -8.06 7.50 -6.11
C LEU A 39 -7.01 6.44 -6.49
N THR A 40 -5.73 6.80 -6.51
CA THR A 40 -4.64 5.84 -6.80
C THR A 40 -4.56 4.75 -5.72
N GLU A 41 -4.65 5.11 -4.44
CA GLU A 41 -4.63 4.14 -3.33
C GLU A 41 -5.88 3.25 -3.31
N VAL A 42 -7.07 3.80 -3.58
CA VAL A 42 -8.30 3.02 -3.73
C VAL A 42 -8.13 1.99 -4.86
N PHE A 43 -7.70 2.45 -6.03
CA PHE A 43 -7.56 1.59 -7.21
C PHE A 43 -6.47 0.53 -7.03
N GLY A 44 -5.29 0.91 -6.54
CA GLY A 44 -4.19 -0.03 -6.27
C GLY A 44 -4.58 -1.11 -5.26
N THR A 45 -5.34 -0.73 -4.21
CA THR A 45 -5.81 -1.69 -3.22
C THR A 45 -6.94 -2.58 -3.76
N ALA A 46 -7.83 -2.05 -4.61
CA ALA A 46 -8.85 -2.85 -5.27
C ALA A 46 -8.23 -3.92 -6.17
N LEU A 47 -7.19 -3.58 -6.94
CA LEU A 47 -6.43 -4.54 -7.73
C LEU A 47 -5.73 -5.59 -6.84
N LEU A 48 -5.15 -5.17 -5.71
CA LEU A 48 -4.51 -6.08 -4.77
C LEU A 48 -5.50 -7.11 -4.23
N LEU A 49 -6.64 -6.67 -3.68
CA LEU A 49 -7.59 -7.58 -3.04
C LEU A 49 -8.33 -8.44 -4.06
N GLY A 50 -8.71 -7.88 -5.21
CA GLY A 50 -9.28 -8.67 -6.31
C GLY A 50 -8.30 -9.74 -6.82
N GLY A 51 -7.02 -9.39 -6.94
CA GLY A 51 -5.97 -10.33 -7.33
C GLY A 51 -5.70 -11.41 -6.26
N ILE A 52 -5.73 -11.05 -4.97
CA ILE A 52 -5.61 -12.03 -3.87
C ILE A 52 -6.77 -13.03 -3.90
N PHE A 53 -8.00 -12.56 -4.12
CA PHE A 53 -9.16 -13.44 -4.26
C PHE A 53 -8.98 -14.38 -5.45
N ALA A 54 -8.56 -13.86 -6.62
CA ALA A 54 -8.27 -14.66 -7.80
C ALA A 54 -7.20 -15.74 -7.57
N ILE A 55 -6.14 -15.42 -6.83
CA ILE A 55 -5.04 -16.34 -6.52
C ILE A 55 -5.49 -17.47 -5.58
N GLY A 56 -6.36 -17.15 -4.61
CA GLY A 56 -6.80 -18.08 -3.56
C GLY A 56 -8.04 -18.91 -3.90
N ASP A 57 -8.79 -18.51 -4.93
CA ASP A 57 -10.07 -19.10 -5.28
C ASP A 57 -9.95 -20.51 -5.87
N GLN A 58 -10.49 -21.49 -5.13
CA GLN A 58 -10.41 -22.91 -5.47
C GLN A 58 -11.33 -23.33 -6.62
N LEU A 59 -12.35 -22.54 -6.94
CA LEU A 59 -13.32 -22.83 -8.01
C LEU A 59 -12.97 -22.15 -9.33
N ASN A 60 -11.91 -21.33 -9.33
CA ASN A 60 -11.35 -20.72 -10.52
C ASN A 60 -10.07 -21.46 -10.96
N LYS A 61 -8.90 -20.83 -10.85
CA LYS A 61 -7.58 -21.42 -11.13
C LYS A 61 -6.60 -20.94 -10.05
N PRO A 62 -6.65 -21.54 -8.85
CA PRO A 62 -5.81 -21.08 -7.75
C PRO A 62 -4.34 -21.29 -8.08
N ALA A 63 -3.49 -20.42 -7.55
CA ALA A 63 -2.06 -20.70 -7.55
C ALA A 63 -1.79 -21.89 -6.63
N SER A 64 -0.79 -22.71 -6.99
CA SER A 64 -0.32 -23.79 -6.12
C SER A 64 0.03 -23.22 -4.73
N PRO A 65 -0.18 -23.95 -3.63
CA PRO A 65 0.22 -23.48 -2.29
C PRO A 65 1.69 -23.02 -2.22
N TYR A 66 2.57 -23.64 -3.01
CA TYR A 66 3.98 -23.27 -3.09
C TYR A 66 4.25 -22.01 -3.92
N SER A 67 3.41 -21.71 -4.92
CA SER A 67 3.57 -20.53 -5.80
C SER A 67 2.71 -19.34 -5.39
N SER A 68 1.70 -19.53 -4.54
CA SER A 68 0.81 -18.48 -4.02
C SER A 68 1.58 -17.27 -3.45
N PRO A 69 2.58 -17.43 -2.56
CA PRO A 69 3.34 -16.29 -2.05
C PRO A 69 4.09 -15.54 -3.15
N GLY A 70 4.64 -16.25 -4.12
CA GLY A 70 5.31 -15.67 -5.28
C GLY A 70 4.35 -14.90 -6.20
N ALA A 71 3.15 -15.44 -6.42
CA ALA A 71 2.10 -14.78 -7.20
C ALA A 71 1.66 -13.46 -6.54
N VAL A 72 1.44 -13.46 -5.22
CA VAL A 72 1.10 -12.25 -4.47
C VAL A 72 2.25 -11.24 -4.49
N ALA A 73 3.50 -11.69 -4.36
CA ALA A 73 4.66 -10.81 -4.45
C ALA A 73 4.76 -10.14 -5.83
N LEU A 74 4.59 -10.91 -6.92
CA LEU A 74 4.58 -10.38 -8.28
C LEU A 74 3.41 -9.41 -8.51
N LEU A 75 2.23 -9.67 -7.92
CA LEU A 75 1.09 -8.76 -7.95
C LEU A 75 1.43 -7.42 -7.30
N VAL A 76 2.01 -7.43 -6.09
CA VAL A 76 2.44 -6.20 -5.40
C VAL A 76 3.50 -5.44 -6.21
N VAL A 77 4.47 -6.15 -6.79
CA VAL A 77 5.50 -5.56 -7.67
C VAL A 77 4.88 -4.92 -8.91
N ALA A 78 3.93 -5.60 -9.57
CA ALA A 78 3.23 -5.06 -10.73
C ALA A 78 2.45 -3.79 -10.38
N ILE A 79 1.74 -3.77 -9.25
CA ILE A 79 1.01 -2.58 -8.77
C ILE A 79 1.99 -1.44 -8.49
N GLY A 80 3.12 -1.71 -7.82
CA GLY A 80 4.14 -0.71 -7.52
C GLY A 80 4.76 -0.11 -8.78
N MET A 81 5.06 -0.93 -9.79
CA MET A 81 5.63 -0.45 -11.06
C MET A 81 4.62 0.33 -11.92
N ALA A 82 3.35 -0.08 -11.92
CA ALA A 82 2.32 0.53 -12.77
C ALA A 82 1.68 1.79 -12.13
N PHE A 83 1.47 1.79 -10.82
CA PHE A 83 0.68 2.82 -10.12
C PHE A 83 1.42 3.51 -8.97
N GLY A 84 2.68 3.15 -8.70
CA GLY A 84 3.42 3.65 -7.55
C GLY A 84 3.86 5.11 -7.62
N MET A 85 3.94 5.70 -8.82
CA MET A 85 4.54 7.03 -9.02
C MET A 85 3.79 8.17 -8.31
N ASN A 86 2.47 8.06 -8.15
CA ASN A 86 1.66 9.15 -7.60
C ASN A 86 1.77 9.27 -6.09
N SER A 87 1.62 8.14 -5.38
CA SER A 87 1.44 8.08 -3.92
C SER A 87 2.42 7.17 -3.20
N GLY A 88 3.22 6.38 -3.92
CA GLY A 88 4.13 5.39 -3.33
C GLY A 88 3.48 4.04 -3.00
N TYR A 89 2.29 3.75 -3.57
CA TYR A 89 1.54 2.49 -3.46
C TYR A 89 1.50 1.95 -2.02
N ALA A 90 0.90 2.73 -1.11
CA ALA A 90 0.79 2.33 0.29
C ALA A 90 0.00 1.02 0.42
N ILE A 91 -1.17 0.94 -0.22
CA ILE A 91 -2.08 -0.21 -0.41
C ILE A 91 -2.41 -1.05 0.86
N ASN A 92 -1.95 -0.60 2.02
CA ASN A 92 -2.04 -1.28 3.30
C ASN A 92 -1.86 -0.24 4.44
N PRO A 93 -2.86 -0.07 5.31
CA PRO A 93 -2.79 0.88 6.43
C PRO A 93 -1.64 0.62 7.40
N ALA A 94 -1.35 -0.65 7.71
CA ALA A 94 -0.28 -1.03 8.64
C ALA A 94 1.11 -0.73 8.06
N ARG A 95 1.26 -0.86 6.74
CA ARG A 95 2.51 -0.59 5.99
C ARG A 95 2.88 0.90 6.00
N ASP A 96 1.92 1.79 6.22
CA ASP A 96 2.14 3.24 6.28
C ASP A 96 2.07 3.79 7.71
N PHE A 97 0.99 3.52 8.44
CA PHE A 97 0.73 4.18 9.72
C PHE A 97 1.71 3.77 10.83
N GLY A 98 2.06 2.49 10.93
CA GLY A 98 3.00 1.99 11.94
C GLY A 98 4.39 2.65 11.81
N PRO A 99 5.03 2.59 10.63
CA PRO A 99 6.28 3.29 10.38
C PRO A 99 6.19 4.82 10.51
N ARG A 100 5.03 5.42 10.18
CA ARG A 100 4.80 6.86 10.39
C ARG A 100 4.79 7.24 11.87
N LEU A 101 4.14 6.43 12.72
CA LEU A 101 4.17 6.62 14.16
C LEU A 101 5.59 6.42 14.72
N PHE A 102 6.34 5.45 14.18
CA PHE A 102 7.75 5.28 14.54
C PHE A 102 8.58 6.53 14.23
N THR A 103 8.43 7.11 13.02
CA THR A 103 9.21 8.30 12.63
C THR A 103 8.86 9.54 13.44
N LEU A 104 7.61 9.68 13.91
CA LEU A 104 7.23 10.70 14.90
C LEU A 104 8.10 10.59 16.17
N CYS A 105 8.22 9.38 16.73
CA CYS A 105 9.01 9.13 17.95
C CYS A 105 10.52 9.18 17.71
N ALA A 106 10.98 8.84 16.51
CA ALA A 106 12.40 8.70 16.18
C ALA A 106 13.08 10.02 15.73
N GLY A 107 12.40 11.16 15.87
CA GLY A 107 12.99 12.50 15.69
C GLY A 107 12.61 13.23 14.41
N TRP A 108 11.80 12.66 13.51
CA TRP A 108 11.31 13.40 12.33
C TRP A 108 10.24 14.45 12.70
N GLY A 109 9.62 14.31 13.87
CA GLY A 109 8.65 15.27 14.43
C GLY A 109 7.25 15.17 13.83
N SER A 110 6.35 16.05 14.26
CA SER A 110 4.92 16.03 13.88
C SER A 110 4.66 16.28 12.39
N LYS A 111 5.64 16.81 11.65
CA LYS A 111 5.53 17.05 10.20
C LYS A 111 5.17 15.79 9.41
N VAL A 112 5.54 14.60 9.90
CA VAL A 112 5.18 13.32 9.26
C VAL A 112 3.67 13.13 9.11
N PHE A 113 2.85 13.85 9.89
CA PHE A 113 1.39 13.87 9.76
C PHE A 113 0.83 15.09 9.02
N THR A 114 1.59 16.18 8.90
CA THR A 114 1.10 17.42 8.25
C THR A 114 1.56 17.63 6.82
N LEU A 115 2.58 16.88 6.37
CA LEU A 115 3.07 16.91 5.01
C LEU A 115 1.97 16.60 3.97
N ASN A 116 2.10 17.24 2.79
CA ASN A 116 1.19 17.09 1.64
C ASN A 116 -0.30 17.29 2.02
N HIS A 117 -0.61 18.40 2.69
CA HIS A 117 -1.98 18.72 3.13
C HIS A 117 -2.60 17.60 3.98
N ASN A 118 -1.85 17.12 4.98
CA ASN A 118 -2.25 16.04 5.87
C ASN A 118 -2.52 14.71 5.14
N TYR A 119 -1.61 14.27 4.28
CA TYR A 119 -1.79 13.04 3.49
C TYR A 119 -2.00 11.75 4.33
N PHE A 120 -1.54 11.73 5.59
CA PHE A 120 -1.45 10.52 6.42
C PHE A 120 -2.73 9.67 6.53
N TRP A 121 -3.91 10.28 6.40
CA TRP A 121 -5.19 9.57 6.53
C TRP A 121 -5.55 8.80 5.25
N ILE A 122 -4.99 9.19 4.09
CA ILE A 122 -5.29 8.57 2.80
C ILE A 122 -4.84 7.11 2.76
N PRO A 123 -3.58 6.76 3.12
CA PRO A 123 -3.14 5.37 3.24
C PRO A 123 -3.91 4.51 4.25
N ILE A 124 -4.79 5.10 5.06
CA ILE A 124 -5.65 4.39 6.00
C ILE A 124 -7.02 4.16 5.37
N VAL A 125 -7.69 5.24 4.94
CA VAL A 125 -9.08 5.20 4.48
C VAL A 125 -9.18 4.64 3.06
N ALA A 126 -8.29 5.05 2.14
CA ALA A 126 -8.37 4.61 0.75
C ALA A 126 -8.15 3.10 0.59
N PRO A 127 -7.19 2.45 1.27
CA PRO A 127 -7.06 1.00 1.19
C PRO A 127 -8.25 0.22 1.77
N LEU A 128 -8.89 0.71 2.83
CA LEU A 128 -10.08 0.05 3.39
C LEU A 128 -11.23 0.06 2.38
N ILE A 129 -11.46 1.20 1.72
CA ILE A 129 -12.47 1.34 0.67
C ILE A 129 -12.09 0.50 -0.56
N GLY A 130 -10.85 0.63 -1.03
CA GLY A 130 -10.35 -0.09 -2.20
C GLY A 130 -10.41 -1.60 -2.02
N GLY A 131 -10.06 -2.11 -0.83
CA GLY A 131 -10.14 -3.53 -0.53
C GLY A 131 -11.56 -4.08 -0.57
N ALA A 132 -12.53 -3.34 0.01
CA ALA A 132 -13.94 -3.70 -0.05
C ALA A 132 -14.47 -3.70 -1.50
N ILE A 133 -14.09 -2.70 -2.30
CA ILE A 133 -14.45 -2.63 -3.73
C ILE A 133 -13.83 -3.81 -4.50
N GLY A 134 -12.52 -4.06 -4.34
CA GLY A 134 -11.81 -5.13 -5.05
C GLY A 134 -12.40 -6.52 -4.76
N GLY A 135 -12.62 -6.82 -3.49
CA GLY A 135 -13.28 -8.06 -3.07
C GLY A 135 -14.71 -8.16 -3.59
N GLY A 136 -15.51 -7.10 -3.44
CA GLY A 136 -16.90 -7.08 -3.92
C GLY A 136 -17.04 -7.25 -5.43
N VAL A 137 -16.15 -6.62 -6.21
CA VAL A 137 -16.09 -6.79 -7.67
C VAL A 137 -15.72 -8.23 -8.04
N TYR A 138 -14.76 -8.84 -7.35
CA TYR A 138 -14.41 -10.25 -7.58
C TYR A 138 -15.58 -11.18 -7.30
N VAL A 139 -16.22 -11.03 -6.14
CA VAL A 139 -17.38 -11.85 -5.74
C VAL A 139 -18.52 -11.70 -6.75
N GLY A 140 -18.87 -10.47 -7.12
CA GLY A 140 -19.99 -10.20 -8.01
C GLY A 140 -19.76 -10.61 -9.47
N LEU A 141 -18.54 -10.47 -9.99
CA LEU A 141 -18.25 -10.73 -11.40
C LEU A 141 -17.67 -12.11 -11.67
N ILE A 142 -16.99 -12.74 -10.71
CA ILE A 142 -16.32 -14.03 -10.89
C ILE A 142 -17.00 -15.10 -10.03
N GLU A 143 -17.01 -14.92 -8.72
CA GLU A 143 -17.48 -15.97 -7.79
C GLU A 143 -18.98 -16.29 -7.99
N ALA A 144 -19.81 -15.28 -8.23
CA ALA A 144 -21.23 -15.45 -8.53
C ALA A 144 -21.51 -16.26 -9.81
N HIS A 145 -20.50 -16.45 -10.66
CA HIS A 145 -20.58 -17.22 -11.92
C HIS A 145 -19.88 -18.57 -11.83
N HIS A 146 -19.41 -19.00 -10.65
CA HIS A 146 -18.89 -20.34 -10.47
C HIS A 146 -19.97 -21.40 -10.73
N PRO A 147 -19.58 -22.59 -11.22
CA PRO A 147 -20.51 -23.69 -11.33
C PRO A 147 -21.12 -23.98 -9.95
N ARG A 148 -22.45 -24.00 -9.89
CA ARG A 148 -23.15 -24.40 -8.66
C ARG A 148 -22.72 -25.83 -8.34
N GLN A 149 -22.27 -26.05 -7.12
CA GLN A 149 -22.08 -27.40 -6.60
C GLN A 149 -23.48 -27.95 -6.30
N ASP A 150 -23.99 -28.78 -7.22
CA ASP A 150 -25.18 -29.61 -6.99
C ASP A 150 -24.87 -30.73 -5.98
#